data_AF-A0A920FA53-F1
#
_entry.id   AF-A0A920FA53-F1
#
_cell.length_a   1.000
_cell.length_b   1.000
_cell.length_c   1.000
_cell.angle_alpha   90.00
_cell.angle_beta   90.00
_cell.angle_gamma   90.00
#
_symmetry.space_group_name_H-M   'P 1'
#
loop_
_entity.id
_entity.type
_entity.pdbx_description
1 polymer ?
#
loop_
_entity_poly.entity_id
_entity_poly.type
_entity_poly.pdbx_seq_one_letter_code
_entity_poly.pdbx_strand_id
1 'polypeptide(L)'
;MLVGATFGKALALANQIPFLAVNHLEGHALTARLTDQLDFPYLLLLVSGGHSQILIVKDVGSYKLLGTTLDDAVGEAFDKIAKLLGIDMPGGPNLEKLALRGDPEKYRFPRPLLGRPDCNFSLSGLKTAVRYKINQLCNISSQDKADISASFQKAVCDVIVDRCANAIDKCQLDLSKSLSFVAAGGVAANKSIRTALQTLSHQKGIQFIAPPISLCTDNAAMIAWAGVERFNKGDFDGFDFLPKPRWPLDNS
;
A
#
# COMPACT_ATOMS: atom_id res chain seq x y z
N MET A 1 11.15 -0.80 16.10
CA MET A 1 10.57 -2.12 16.45
C MET A 1 11.04 -2.61 17.82
N LEU A 2 12.35 -2.78 18.08
CA LEU A 2 12.86 -3.32 19.35
C LEU A 2 12.46 -2.50 20.59
N VAL A 3 12.62 -1.18 20.54
CA VAL A 3 12.25 -0.26 21.64
C VAL A 3 10.79 -0.46 22.08
N GLY A 4 9.86 -0.44 21.11
CA GLY A 4 8.43 -0.61 21.39
C GLY A 4 8.09 -2.01 21.92
N ALA A 5 8.69 -3.06 21.36
CA ALA A 5 8.47 -4.43 21.81
C ALA A 5 8.97 -4.66 23.25
N THR A 6 10.19 -4.21 23.57
CA THR A 6 10.74 -4.35 24.93
C THR A 6 9.92 -3.57 25.95
N PHE A 7 9.55 -2.33 25.63
CA PHE A 7 8.71 -1.52 26.51
C PHE A 7 7.32 -2.16 26.71
N GLY A 8 6.66 -2.58 25.63
CA GLY A 8 5.35 -3.21 25.69
C GLY A 8 5.33 -4.48 26.54
N LYS A 9 6.37 -5.33 26.42
CA LYS A 9 6.53 -6.51 27.27
C LYS A 9 6.72 -6.16 28.74
N ALA A 10 7.61 -5.21 29.04
CA ALA A 10 7.85 -4.78 30.42
C ALA A 10 6.59 -4.21 31.07
N LEU A 11 5.82 -3.40 30.33
CA LEU A 11 4.55 -2.84 30.77
C LEU A 11 3.52 -3.94 31.06
N ALA A 12 3.38 -4.91 30.15
CA ALA A 12 2.45 -6.03 30.32
C ALA A 12 2.83 -6.92 31.51
N LEU A 13 4.12 -7.24 31.68
CA LEU A 13 4.64 -7.99 32.83
C LEU A 13 4.35 -7.27 34.16
N ALA A 14 4.65 -5.97 34.24
CA ALA A 14 4.46 -5.18 35.46
C ALA A 14 2.99 -5.08 35.88
N ASN A 15 2.06 -5.11 34.92
CA ASN A 15 0.62 -5.02 35.16
C ASN A 15 -0.08 -6.37 35.18
N GLN A 16 0.64 -7.49 35.00
CA GLN A 16 0.08 -8.85 34.92
C GLN A 16 -1.02 -8.99 33.84
N ILE A 17 -0.86 -8.30 32.72
CA ILE A 17 -1.77 -8.38 31.56
C ILE A 17 -1.13 -9.15 30.41
N PRO A 18 -1.93 -9.74 29.49
CA PRO A 18 -1.41 -10.41 28.31
C PRO A 18 -0.61 -9.47 27.41
N PHE A 19 0.34 -10.03 26.67
CA PHE A 19 1.08 -9.36 25.61
C PHE A 19 0.65 -9.91 24.25
N LEU A 20 0.56 -9.03 23.26
CA LEU A 20 0.23 -9.39 21.88
C LEU A 20 1.28 -8.82 20.93
N ALA A 21 1.88 -9.69 20.12
CA ALA A 21 2.74 -9.29 19.03
C ALA A 21 1.89 -9.09 17.78
N VAL A 22 1.72 -7.84 17.37
CA VAL A 22 0.89 -7.50 16.21
C VAL A 22 1.78 -7.35 14.97
N ASN A 23 1.40 -8.01 13.88
CA ASN A 23 2.05 -7.79 12.59
C ASN A 23 1.69 -6.37 12.10
N HIS A 24 2.69 -5.57 11.76
CA HIS A 24 2.49 -4.22 11.22
C HIS A 24 1.52 -4.19 10.04
N LEU A 25 1.65 -5.14 9.10
CA LEU A 25 0.81 -5.21 7.89
C LEU A 25 -0.63 -5.63 8.22
N GLU A 26 -0.81 -6.47 9.24
CA GLU A 26 -2.13 -6.80 9.78
C GLU A 26 -2.83 -5.56 10.37
N GLY A 27 -2.08 -4.69 11.04
CA GLY A 27 -2.56 -3.37 11.46
C GLY A 27 -3.19 -2.60 10.30
N HIS A 28 -2.44 -2.42 9.20
CA HIS A 28 -2.97 -1.76 7.99
C HIS A 28 -4.15 -2.51 7.37
N ALA A 29 -4.12 -3.84 7.34
CA ALA A 29 -5.16 -4.67 6.76
C ALA A 29 -6.50 -4.55 7.50
N LEU A 30 -6.46 -4.37 8.82
CA LEU A 30 -7.63 -4.29 9.69
C LEU A 30 -8.12 -2.86 9.93
N THR A 31 -7.41 -1.83 9.45
CA THR A 31 -7.84 -0.41 9.62
C THR A 31 -9.25 -0.15 9.08
N ALA A 32 -9.64 -0.76 7.95
CA ALA A 32 -10.99 -0.60 7.41
C ALA A 32 -12.07 -1.17 8.33
N ARG A 33 -11.74 -2.13 9.21
CA ARG A 33 -12.66 -2.63 10.23
C ARG A 33 -12.83 -1.66 11.39
N LEU A 34 -11.77 -0.95 11.75
CA LEU A 34 -11.82 0.13 12.75
C LEU A 34 -12.73 1.28 12.29
N THR A 35 -12.62 1.67 11.02
CA THR A 35 -13.27 2.89 10.51
C THR A 35 -14.65 2.66 9.91
N ASP A 36 -14.85 1.52 9.26
CA ASP A 36 -16.05 1.25 8.46
C ASP A 36 -16.79 -0.02 8.91
N GLN A 37 -16.31 -0.72 9.96
CA GLN A 37 -16.89 -1.97 10.48
C GLN A 37 -17.06 -3.04 9.39
N LEU A 38 -16.14 -3.09 8.44
CA LEU A 38 -16.23 -3.93 7.25
C LEU A 38 -16.16 -5.44 7.58
N ASP A 39 -17.15 -6.21 7.14
CA ASP A 39 -17.14 -7.67 7.28
C ASP A 39 -16.13 -8.37 6.37
N PHE A 40 -15.65 -9.54 6.81
CA PHE A 40 -14.85 -10.43 5.97
C PHE A 40 -15.74 -11.25 5.00
N PRO A 41 -15.21 -11.70 3.85
CA PRO A 41 -13.91 -11.35 3.29
C PRO A 41 -13.95 -10.05 2.48
N TYR A 42 -12.80 -9.37 2.36
CA TYR A 42 -12.63 -8.23 1.46
C TYR A 42 -11.29 -8.27 0.73
N LEU A 43 -11.23 -7.58 -0.41
CA LEU A 43 -9.99 -7.39 -1.17
C LEU A 43 -9.25 -6.18 -0.61
N LEU A 44 -7.95 -6.31 -0.40
CA LEU A 44 -7.08 -5.26 0.12
C LEU A 44 -5.94 -4.97 -0.85
N LEU A 45 -5.78 -3.71 -1.24
CA LEU A 45 -4.54 -3.16 -1.76
C LEU A 45 -3.78 -2.51 -0.61
N LEU A 46 -2.64 -3.09 -0.23
CA LEU A 46 -1.72 -2.54 0.77
C LEU A 46 -0.53 -1.92 0.05
N VAL A 47 -0.49 -0.59 0.01
CA VAL A 47 0.56 0.20 -0.66
C VAL A 47 1.20 1.21 0.29
N SER A 48 2.42 0.91 0.71
CA SER A 48 3.22 1.75 1.62
C SER A 48 4.60 2.07 1.01
N GLY A 49 5.49 2.66 1.80
CA GLY A 49 6.88 2.88 1.41
C GLY A 49 7.60 1.58 1.02
N GLY A 50 7.36 0.49 1.76
CA GLY A 50 8.06 -0.79 1.57
C GLY A 50 7.21 -1.95 1.06
N HIS A 51 5.90 -1.76 0.88
CA HIS A 51 4.99 -2.84 0.51
C HIS A 51 4.07 -2.41 -0.63
N SER A 52 3.82 -3.34 -1.54
CA SER A 52 2.81 -3.21 -2.59
C SER A 52 2.23 -4.59 -2.81
N GLN A 53 1.14 -4.87 -2.12
CA GLN A 53 0.53 -6.19 -2.06
C GLN A 53 -0.97 -6.08 -2.33
N ILE A 54 -1.50 -7.09 -3.02
CA ILE A 54 -2.94 -7.31 -3.14
C ILE A 54 -3.26 -8.61 -2.41
N LEU A 55 -4.12 -8.54 -1.41
CA LEU A 55 -4.48 -9.67 -0.54
C LEU A 55 -6.00 -9.81 -0.43
N ILE A 56 -6.48 -11.04 -0.26
CA ILE A 56 -7.82 -11.29 0.27
C ILE A 56 -7.67 -11.41 1.78
N VAL A 57 -8.37 -10.54 2.52
CA VAL A 57 -8.49 -10.64 3.97
C VAL A 57 -9.69 -11.52 4.27
N LYS A 58 -9.45 -12.76 4.70
CA LYS A 58 -10.51 -13.76 4.95
C LYS A 58 -11.02 -13.74 6.38
N ASP A 59 -10.12 -13.47 7.32
CA ASP A 59 -10.36 -13.34 8.75
C ASP A 59 -9.11 -12.72 9.39
N VAL A 60 -9.17 -12.39 10.67
CA VAL A 60 -7.99 -12.07 11.50
C VAL A 60 -7.01 -13.25 11.43
N GLY A 61 -5.73 -12.99 11.16
CA GLY A 61 -4.73 -14.05 10.98
C GLY A 61 -4.86 -14.89 9.70
N SER A 62 -5.84 -14.60 8.82
CA SER A 62 -6.09 -15.38 7.59
C SER A 62 -6.07 -14.50 6.34
N TYR A 63 -4.91 -14.49 5.67
CA TYR A 63 -4.64 -13.65 4.51
C TYR A 63 -4.20 -14.51 3.32
N LYS A 64 -4.79 -14.25 2.14
CA LYS A 64 -4.36 -14.89 0.88
C LYS A 64 -3.74 -13.84 -0.03
N LEU A 65 -2.44 -13.94 -0.28
CA LEU A 65 -1.74 -13.09 -1.23
C LEU A 65 -2.18 -13.41 -2.66
N LEU A 66 -2.55 -12.39 -3.43
CA LEU A 66 -2.86 -12.49 -4.87
C LEU A 66 -1.75 -11.92 -5.74
N GLY A 67 -1.00 -10.95 -5.22
CA GLY A 67 0.15 -10.36 -5.90
C GLY A 67 0.96 -9.48 -4.96
N THR A 68 2.26 -9.38 -5.26
CA THR A 68 3.21 -8.54 -4.52
C THR A 68 4.15 -7.83 -5.49
N THR A 69 4.90 -6.84 -5.02
CA THR A 69 6.01 -6.30 -5.81
C THR A 69 7.10 -7.34 -6.01
N LEU A 70 7.61 -7.43 -7.24
CA LEU A 70 8.77 -8.23 -7.61
C LEU A 70 10.09 -7.45 -7.44
N ASP A 71 10.01 -6.13 -7.29
CA ASP A 71 11.16 -5.23 -7.17
C ASP A 71 10.91 -4.07 -6.19
N ASP A 72 10.86 -2.83 -6.66
CA ASP A 72 10.61 -1.65 -5.85
C ASP A 72 9.11 -1.59 -5.45
N ALA A 73 8.82 -1.30 -4.18
CA ALA A 73 7.46 -0.95 -3.78
C ALA A 73 7.04 0.40 -4.41
N VAL A 74 5.74 0.66 -4.51
CA VAL A 74 5.22 1.91 -5.08
C VAL A 74 5.76 3.12 -4.33
N GLY A 75 5.69 3.15 -3.00
CA GLY A 75 6.17 4.29 -2.21
C GLY A 75 7.67 4.52 -2.39
N GLU A 76 8.46 3.44 -2.39
CA GLU A 76 9.89 3.50 -2.68
C GLU A 76 10.19 4.05 -4.09
N ALA A 77 9.40 3.67 -5.10
CA ALA A 77 9.53 4.23 -6.45
C ALA A 77 9.28 5.75 -6.45
N PHE A 78 8.22 6.22 -5.78
CA PHE A 78 7.95 7.65 -5.62
C PHE A 78 9.11 8.39 -4.96
N ASP A 79 9.64 7.88 -3.84
CA ASP A 79 10.76 8.52 -3.13
C ASP A 79 12.05 8.52 -3.96
N LYS A 80 12.32 7.44 -4.70
CA LYS A 80 13.47 7.37 -5.62
C LYS A 80 13.36 8.38 -6.76
N ILE A 81 12.19 8.55 -7.36
CA ILE A 81 11.99 9.56 -8.42
C ILE A 81 12.08 10.97 -7.83
N ALA A 82 11.48 11.22 -6.66
CA ALA A 82 11.60 12.51 -5.98
C ALA A 82 13.07 12.89 -5.76
N LYS A 83 13.88 11.94 -5.27
CA LYS A 83 15.33 12.13 -5.11
C LYS A 83 16.04 12.42 -6.44
N LEU A 84 15.72 11.73 -7.53
CA LEU A 84 16.31 11.97 -8.85
C LEU A 84 15.98 13.37 -9.39
N LEU A 85 14.81 13.91 -9.05
CA LEU A 85 14.38 15.26 -9.44
C LEU A 85 14.86 16.36 -8.46
N GLY A 86 15.56 15.98 -7.38
CA GLY A 86 15.99 16.90 -6.33
C GLY A 86 14.82 17.51 -5.55
N ILE A 87 13.79 16.71 -5.27
CA ILE A 87 12.64 17.08 -4.45
C ILE A 87 12.91 16.64 -3.01
N ASP A 88 12.64 17.52 -2.04
CA ASP A 88 12.86 17.26 -0.62
C ASP A 88 11.89 16.20 -0.05
N MET A 89 12.30 15.56 1.04
CA MET A 89 11.47 14.58 1.75
C MET A 89 10.32 15.26 2.52
N PRO A 90 9.13 14.62 2.63
CA PRO A 90 8.78 13.29 2.11
C PRO A 90 8.56 13.30 0.59
N GLY A 91 9.23 12.38 -0.12
CA GLY A 91 9.36 12.40 -1.57
C GLY A 91 8.03 12.19 -2.29
N GLY A 92 7.28 11.14 -1.94
CA GLY A 92 5.97 10.86 -2.54
C GLY A 92 4.96 12.03 -2.49
N PRO A 93 4.63 12.58 -1.30
CA PRO A 93 3.71 13.71 -1.19
C PRO A 93 4.17 14.98 -1.92
N ASN A 94 5.48 15.25 -1.93
CA ASN A 94 6.00 16.42 -2.62
C ASN A 94 6.05 16.23 -4.15
N LEU A 95 6.33 15.01 -4.62
CA LEU A 95 6.22 14.65 -6.04
C LEU A 95 4.78 14.78 -6.53
N GLU A 96 3.79 14.30 -5.75
CA GLU A 96 2.37 14.46 -6.06
C GLU A 96 1.98 15.94 -6.19
N LYS A 97 2.42 16.79 -5.26
CA LYS A 97 2.15 18.25 -5.33
C LYS A 97 2.75 18.87 -6.58
N LEU A 98 3.94 18.43 -6.99
CA LEU A 98 4.61 18.93 -8.18
C LEU A 98 3.92 18.45 -9.46
N ALA A 99 3.44 17.20 -9.48
CA ALA A 99 2.71 16.61 -10.60
C ALA A 99 1.42 17.39 -10.96
N LEU A 100 0.78 18.07 -10.00
CA LEU A 100 -0.38 18.93 -10.28
C LEU A 100 -0.10 20.08 -11.27
N ARG A 101 1.18 20.43 -11.46
CA ARG A 101 1.62 21.51 -12.36
C ARG A 101 2.21 20.97 -13.67
N GLY A 102 2.22 19.66 -13.84
CA GLY A 102 2.80 19.00 -15.01
C GLY A 102 1.74 18.49 -15.97
N ASP A 103 2.17 18.24 -17.20
CA ASP A 103 1.38 17.49 -18.19
C ASP A 103 1.62 15.98 -18.03
N PRO A 104 0.59 15.18 -17.65
CA PRO A 104 0.73 13.74 -17.46
C PRO A 104 0.91 12.95 -18.77
N GLU A 105 0.69 13.57 -19.93
CA GLU A 105 0.87 12.96 -21.25
C GLU A 105 2.19 13.38 -21.93
N LYS A 106 2.95 14.29 -21.31
CA LYS A 106 4.21 14.82 -21.86
C LYS A 106 5.22 13.72 -22.18
N TYR A 107 5.36 12.75 -21.29
CA TYR A 107 6.32 11.66 -21.42
C TYR A 107 5.65 10.29 -21.28
N ARG A 108 5.86 9.44 -22.29
CA ARG A 108 5.33 8.07 -22.28
C ARG A 108 6.30 7.12 -21.60
N PHE A 109 6.14 6.97 -20.29
CA PHE A 109 6.88 5.97 -19.52
C PHE A 109 6.28 4.55 -19.65
N PRO A 110 7.07 3.48 -19.48
CA PRO A 110 6.53 2.12 -19.56
C PRO A 110 5.55 1.84 -18.41
N ARG A 111 4.58 0.95 -18.65
CA ARG A 111 3.69 0.37 -17.63
C ARG A 111 4.09 -1.11 -17.47
N PRO A 112 5.03 -1.45 -16.57
CA PRO A 112 5.50 -2.82 -16.45
C PRO A 112 4.38 -3.77 -16.03
N LEU A 113 4.42 -5.00 -16.55
CA LEU A 113 3.42 -6.06 -16.32
C LEU A 113 2.00 -5.74 -16.78
N LEU A 114 1.75 -4.60 -17.43
CA LEU A 114 0.41 -4.23 -17.94
C LEU A 114 -0.19 -5.35 -18.80
N GLY A 115 -1.43 -5.73 -18.53
CA GLY A 115 -2.15 -6.79 -19.24
C GLY A 115 -1.69 -8.22 -18.95
N ARG A 116 -0.70 -8.45 -18.06
CA ARG A 116 -0.34 -9.81 -17.61
C ARG A 116 -1.45 -10.37 -16.71
N PRO A 117 -1.67 -11.70 -16.69
CA PRO A 117 -2.77 -12.30 -15.92
C PRO A 117 -2.52 -12.37 -14.41
N ASP A 118 -1.28 -12.22 -13.93
CA ASP A 118 -1.00 -12.14 -12.49
C ASP A 118 -1.44 -10.79 -11.89
N CYS A 119 -1.24 -10.60 -10.58
CA CYS A 119 -1.53 -9.36 -9.88
C CYS A 119 -0.25 -8.71 -9.31
N ASN A 120 0.92 -9.12 -9.81
CA ASN A 120 2.21 -8.67 -9.29
C ASN A 120 2.56 -7.27 -9.79
N PHE A 121 3.37 -6.55 -9.01
CA PHE A 121 3.87 -5.23 -9.39
C PHE A 121 5.35 -5.31 -9.81
N SER A 122 5.74 -4.43 -10.75
CA SER A 122 7.15 -4.16 -11.06
C SER A 122 7.29 -2.70 -11.47
N LEU A 123 8.23 -1.99 -10.87
CA LEU A 123 8.46 -0.56 -11.06
C LEU A 123 9.94 -0.24 -11.33
N SER A 124 10.85 -1.21 -11.25
CA SER A 124 12.28 -1.01 -11.52
C SER A 124 12.55 -0.49 -12.94
N GLY A 125 11.85 -1.03 -13.95
CA GLY A 125 11.94 -0.58 -15.35
C GLY A 125 11.44 0.86 -15.55
N LEU A 126 10.39 1.25 -14.81
CA LEU A 126 9.86 2.60 -14.82
C LEU A 126 10.88 3.61 -14.27
N LYS A 127 11.52 3.29 -13.14
CA LYS A 127 12.60 4.12 -12.57
C LYS A 127 13.73 4.34 -13.56
N THR A 128 14.16 3.27 -14.24
CA THR A 128 15.22 3.35 -15.24
C THR A 128 14.82 4.27 -16.40
N ALA A 129 13.59 4.13 -16.93
CA ALA A 129 13.08 4.98 -17.99
C ALA A 129 13.04 6.47 -17.59
N VAL A 130 12.60 6.79 -16.37
CA VAL A 130 12.60 8.16 -15.85
C VAL A 130 14.03 8.71 -15.76
N ARG A 131 14.99 7.94 -15.24
CA ARG A 131 16.39 8.35 -15.17
C ARG A 131 16.98 8.64 -16.55
N TYR A 132 16.73 7.77 -17.53
CA TYR A 132 17.15 8.02 -18.92
C TYR A 132 16.58 9.31 -19.45
N LYS A 133 15.30 9.59 -19.16
CA LYS A 133 14.66 10.83 -19.61
C LYS A 133 15.28 12.07 -18.99
N ILE A 134 15.58 12.05 -17.68
CA ILE A 134 16.26 13.14 -16.99
C ILE A 134 17.64 13.41 -17.63
N ASN A 135 18.42 12.35 -17.90
CA ASN A 135 19.75 12.49 -18.50
C ASN A 135 19.73 13.10 -19.92
N GLN A 136 18.66 12.89 -20.67
CA GLN A 136 18.50 13.47 -22.02
C GLN A 136 18.22 14.99 -22.01
N LEU A 137 17.73 15.54 -20.89
CA LEU A 137 17.28 16.93 -20.82
C LEU A 137 18.41 17.92 -20.50
N CYS A 138 19.64 17.45 -20.20
CA CYS A 138 20.84 18.22 -19.84
C CYS A 138 20.66 19.22 -18.67
N ASN A 139 19.81 20.24 -18.82
CA ASN A 139 19.38 21.19 -17.79
C ASN A 139 17.87 21.05 -17.55
N ILE A 140 17.50 20.33 -16.50
CA ILE A 140 16.09 20.11 -16.15
C ILE A 140 15.46 21.39 -15.57
N SER A 141 14.46 21.95 -16.27
CA SER A 141 13.71 23.09 -15.76
C SER A 141 12.72 22.67 -14.67
N SER A 142 12.17 23.65 -13.94
CA SER A 142 11.08 23.38 -12.98
C SER A 142 9.85 22.76 -13.64
N GLN A 143 9.57 23.12 -14.91
CA GLN A 143 8.46 22.55 -15.66
C GLN A 143 8.74 21.10 -16.06
N ASP A 144 9.96 20.79 -16.51
CA ASP A 144 10.34 19.41 -16.83
C ASP A 144 10.19 18.49 -15.61
N LYS A 145 10.54 18.97 -14.40
CA LYS A 145 10.32 18.21 -13.16
C LYS A 145 8.84 17.95 -12.90
N ALA A 146 7.98 18.93 -13.16
CA ALA A 146 6.52 18.78 -13.04
C ALA A 146 5.96 17.79 -14.05
N ASP A 147 6.33 17.92 -15.32
CA ASP A 147 5.89 17.02 -16.39
C ASP A 147 6.37 15.58 -16.18
N ILE A 148 7.62 15.39 -15.72
CA ILE A 148 8.14 14.06 -15.35
C ILE A 148 7.35 13.49 -14.17
N SER A 149 7.08 14.29 -13.14
CA SER A 149 6.32 13.87 -11.96
C SER A 149 4.90 13.44 -12.35
N ALA A 150 4.22 14.23 -13.18
CA ALA A 150 2.87 13.93 -13.68
C ALA A 150 2.84 12.67 -14.55
N SER A 151 3.76 12.57 -15.51
CA SER A 151 3.86 11.42 -16.42
C SER A 151 4.23 10.13 -15.67
N PHE A 152 5.11 10.21 -14.67
CA PHE A 152 5.46 9.09 -13.79
C PHE A 152 4.27 8.65 -12.94
N GLN A 153 3.60 9.59 -12.26
CA GLN A 153 2.45 9.30 -11.41
C GLN A 153 1.32 8.66 -12.23
N LYS A 154 1.07 9.14 -13.44
CA LYS A 154 0.13 8.52 -14.38
C LYS A 154 0.51 7.06 -14.66
N ALA A 155 1.77 6.80 -15.02
CA ALA A 155 2.21 5.43 -15.31
C ALA A 155 2.06 4.48 -14.12
N VAL A 156 2.34 4.95 -12.91
CA VAL A 156 2.11 4.18 -11.67
C VAL A 156 0.62 3.94 -11.43
N CYS A 157 -0.24 4.96 -11.60
CA CYS A 157 -1.69 4.80 -11.47
C CYS A 157 -2.23 3.75 -12.44
N ASP A 158 -1.80 3.80 -13.71
CA ASP A 158 -2.23 2.84 -14.73
C ASP A 158 -1.87 1.40 -14.33
N VAL A 159 -0.65 1.17 -13.83
CA VAL A 159 -0.22 -0.15 -13.34
C VAL A 159 -1.08 -0.57 -12.15
N ILE A 160 -1.28 0.30 -11.15
CA ILE A 160 -2.08 -0.04 -9.97
C ILE A 160 -3.50 -0.43 -10.36
N VAL A 161 -4.16 0.35 -11.21
CA VAL A 161 -5.52 0.09 -11.68
C VAL A 161 -5.61 -1.26 -12.38
N ASP A 162 -4.69 -1.53 -13.29
CA ASP A 162 -4.66 -2.78 -14.07
C ASP A 162 -4.42 -4.01 -13.17
N ARG A 163 -3.47 -3.95 -12.22
CA ARG A 163 -3.25 -5.06 -11.27
C ARG A 163 -4.44 -5.27 -10.32
N CYS A 164 -5.08 -4.19 -9.87
CA CYS A 164 -6.28 -4.27 -9.03
C CYS A 164 -7.49 -4.80 -9.80
N ALA A 165 -7.67 -4.40 -11.07
CA ALA A 165 -8.74 -4.90 -11.92
C ALA A 165 -8.66 -6.44 -12.05
N ASN A 166 -7.46 -6.98 -12.31
CA ASN A 166 -7.23 -8.42 -12.35
C ASN A 166 -7.60 -9.12 -11.03
N ALA A 167 -7.23 -8.52 -9.90
CA ALA A 167 -7.52 -9.10 -8.60
C ALA A 167 -9.01 -9.08 -8.28
N ILE A 168 -9.72 -8.00 -8.61
CA ILE A 168 -11.17 -7.88 -8.49
C ILE A 168 -11.85 -8.96 -9.33
N ASP A 169 -11.46 -9.09 -10.61
CA ASP A 169 -12.06 -10.07 -11.53
C ASP A 169 -11.86 -11.50 -11.04
N LYS A 170 -10.66 -11.85 -10.55
CA LYS A 170 -10.40 -13.16 -9.93
C LYS A 170 -11.27 -13.40 -8.69
N CYS A 171 -11.46 -12.39 -7.85
CA CYS A 171 -12.25 -12.54 -6.63
C CYS A 171 -13.75 -12.64 -6.90
N GLN A 172 -14.28 -11.87 -7.86
CA GLN A 172 -15.70 -11.92 -8.24
C GLN A 172 -16.11 -13.26 -8.85
N LEU A 173 -15.17 -13.97 -9.50
CA LEU A 173 -15.40 -15.34 -9.97
C LEU A 173 -15.50 -16.35 -8.83
N ASP A 174 -14.75 -16.14 -7.75
CA ASP A 174 -14.64 -17.08 -6.62
C ASP A 174 -15.66 -16.82 -5.50
N LEU A 175 -16.26 -15.62 -5.43
CA LEU A 175 -17.10 -15.19 -4.32
C LEU A 175 -18.58 -15.08 -4.70
N SER A 176 -19.44 -15.74 -3.93
CA SER A 176 -20.91 -15.66 -4.06
C SER A 176 -21.54 -14.44 -3.40
N LYS A 177 -20.74 -13.56 -2.78
CA LYS A 177 -21.16 -12.37 -2.03
C LYS A 177 -20.60 -11.10 -2.66
N SER A 178 -21.23 -9.95 -2.33
CA SER A 178 -20.72 -8.63 -2.68
C SER A 178 -19.29 -8.45 -2.15
N LEU A 179 -18.36 -8.12 -3.05
CA LEU A 179 -16.96 -7.87 -2.74
C LEU A 179 -16.76 -6.40 -2.38
N SER A 180 -16.12 -6.11 -1.24
CA SER A 180 -15.60 -4.78 -0.92
C SER A 180 -14.11 -4.70 -1.25
N PHE A 181 -13.67 -3.55 -1.74
CA PHE A 181 -12.27 -3.27 -2.07
C PHE A 181 -11.72 -2.15 -1.21
N VAL A 182 -10.66 -2.46 -0.47
CA VAL A 182 -10.00 -1.59 0.48
C VAL A 182 -8.63 -1.15 -0.06
N ALA A 183 -8.30 0.13 0.07
CA ALA A 183 -6.93 0.62 -0.14
C ALA A 183 -6.36 1.18 1.17
N ALA A 184 -5.22 0.63 1.62
CA ALA A 184 -4.53 1.04 2.83
C ALA A 184 -3.02 1.26 2.59
N GLY A 185 -2.36 1.91 3.56
CA GLY A 185 -0.95 2.28 3.49
C GLY A 185 -0.72 3.71 3.00
N GLY A 186 0.46 4.25 3.26
CA GLY A 186 0.77 5.67 3.02
C GLY A 186 0.61 6.14 1.57
N VAL A 187 0.78 5.25 0.59
CA VAL A 187 0.59 5.60 -0.84
C VAL A 187 -0.90 5.71 -1.18
N ALA A 188 -1.79 5.03 -0.46
CA ALA A 188 -3.24 5.18 -0.64
C ALA A 188 -3.74 6.58 -0.29
N ALA A 189 -2.93 7.40 0.40
CA ALA A 189 -3.21 8.82 0.64
C ALA A 189 -3.03 9.70 -0.61
N ASN A 190 -2.34 9.21 -1.66
CA ASN A 190 -2.19 9.91 -2.92
C ASN A 190 -3.56 10.07 -3.61
N LYS A 191 -3.97 11.30 -3.87
CA LYS A 191 -5.30 11.65 -4.40
C LYS A 191 -5.51 11.10 -5.80
N SER A 192 -4.49 11.14 -6.67
CA SER A 192 -4.60 10.59 -8.03
C SER A 192 -4.85 9.09 -7.99
N ILE A 193 -4.07 8.36 -7.18
CA ILE A 193 -4.23 6.90 -7.02
C ILE A 193 -5.61 6.60 -6.42
N ARG A 194 -6.00 7.29 -5.35
CA ARG A 194 -7.31 7.09 -4.70
C ARG A 194 -8.47 7.33 -5.67
N THR A 195 -8.40 8.38 -6.48
CA THR A 195 -9.41 8.71 -7.49
C THR A 195 -9.50 7.65 -8.58
N ALA A 196 -8.34 7.13 -9.03
CA ALA A 196 -8.27 6.06 -10.01
C ALA A 196 -8.89 4.75 -9.48
N LEU A 197 -8.60 4.39 -8.22
CA LEU A 197 -9.17 3.22 -7.56
C LEU A 197 -10.68 3.35 -7.30
N GLN A 198 -11.16 4.54 -6.93
CA GLN A 198 -12.59 4.84 -6.82
C GLN A 198 -13.30 4.65 -8.16
N THR A 199 -12.70 5.18 -9.24
CA THR A 199 -13.23 5.04 -10.60
C THR A 199 -13.29 3.57 -11.03
N LEU A 200 -12.21 2.81 -10.80
CA LEU A 200 -12.18 1.37 -11.07
C LEU A 200 -13.28 0.62 -10.31
N SER A 201 -13.45 0.92 -9.02
CA SER A 201 -14.45 0.25 -8.17
C SER A 201 -15.87 0.52 -8.64
N HIS A 202 -16.15 1.78 -9.01
CA HIS A 202 -17.43 2.16 -9.60
C HIS A 202 -17.70 1.40 -10.92
N GLN A 203 -16.69 1.31 -11.80
CA GLN A 203 -16.80 0.54 -13.05
C GLN A 203 -17.03 -0.96 -12.81
N LYS A 204 -16.46 -1.52 -11.74
CA LYS A 204 -16.62 -2.93 -11.35
C LYS A 204 -17.87 -3.20 -10.49
N GLY A 205 -18.63 -2.16 -10.15
CA GLY A 205 -19.84 -2.27 -9.32
C GLY A 205 -19.56 -2.72 -7.89
N ILE A 206 -18.38 -2.41 -7.34
CA ILE A 206 -17.99 -2.80 -5.98
C ILE A 206 -17.80 -1.58 -5.07
N GLN A 207 -17.99 -1.79 -3.76
CA GLN A 207 -17.75 -0.76 -2.77
C GLN A 207 -16.24 -0.50 -2.63
N PHE A 208 -15.84 0.76 -2.72
CA PHE A 208 -14.48 1.19 -2.41
C PHE A 208 -14.40 1.81 -1.01
N ILE A 209 -13.44 1.34 -0.22
CA ILE A 209 -13.15 1.87 1.12
C ILE A 209 -11.68 2.27 1.16
N ALA A 210 -11.43 3.48 1.65
CA ALA A 210 -10.09 3.95 1.95
C ALA A 210 -10.17 4.68 3.29
N PRO A 211 -9.48 4.17 4.34
CA PRO A 211 -9.49 4.81 5.65
C PRO A 211 -9.07 6.29 5.58
N PRO A 212 -9.39 7.08 6.63
CA PRO A 212 -8.88 8.44 6.75
C PRO A 212 -7.36 8.48 6.60
N ILE A 213 -6.83 9.52 5.96
CA ILE A 213 -5.40 9.64 5.65
C ILE A 213 -4.52 9.49 6.91
N SER A 214 -4.99 10.01 8.05
CA SER A 214 -4.31 9.90 9.35
C SER A 214 -4.17 8.45 9.85
N LEU A 215 -4.98 7.52 9.35
CA LEU A 215 -4.95 6.10 9.68
C LEU A 215 -4.34 5.23 8.57
N CYS A 216 -4.07 5.80 7.39
CA CYS A 216 -3.37 5.10 6.29
C CYS A 216 -1.85 5.06 6.48
N THR A 217 -1.27 6.03 7.17
CA THR A 217 0.15 6.03 7.56
C THR A 217 0.35 5.29 8.88
N ASP A 218 1.57 4.86 9.18
CA ASP A 218 1.87 4.10 10.39
C ASP A 218 1.45 4.89 11.65
N ASN A 219 0.63 4.25 12.48
CA ASN A 219 0.10 4.83 13.71
C ASN A 219 -0.14 3.74 14.77
N ALA A 220 -0.26 4.12 16.04
CA ALA A 220 -0.49 3.16 17.11
C ALA A 220 -1.94 2.64 17.15
N ALA A 221 -2.91 3.38 16.59
CA ALA A 221 -4.33 2.99 16.63
C ALA A 221 -4.59 1.73 15.79
N MET A 222 -3.97 1.60 14.61
CA MET A 222 -4.10 0.40 13.78
C MET A 222 -3.52 -0.85 14.48
N ILE A 223 -2.43 -0.67 15.25
CA ILE A 223 -1.81 -1.75 16.02
C ILE A 223 -2.68 -2.14 17.20
N ALA A 224 -3.22 -1.16 17.93
CA ALA A 224 -4.14 -1.41 19.03
C ALA A 224 -5.42 -2.12 18.54
N TRP A 225 -5.98 -1.69 17.41
CA TRP A 225 -7.17 -2.31 16.84
C TRP A 225 -6.93 -3.76 16.39
N ALA A 226 -5.84 -4.02 15.66
CA ALA A 226 -5.47 -5.38 15.33
C ALA A 226 -5.22 -6.24 16.57
N GLY A 227 -4.67 -5.66 17.64
CA GLY A 227 -4.55 -6.30 18.95
C GLY A 227 -5.91 -6.67 19.55
N VAL A 228 -6.91 -5.77 19.49
CA VAL A 228 -8.29 -6.05 19.96
C VAL A 228 -8.93 -7.19 19.16
N GLU A 229 -8.83 -7.15 17.83
CA GLU A 229 -9.37 -8.19 16.94
C GLU A 229 -8.73 -9.56 17.23
N ARG A 230 -7.41 -9.62 17.45
CA ARG A 230 -6.70 -10.85 17.84
C ARG A 230 -7.03 -11.32 19.25
N PHE A 231 -7.13 -10.39 20.20
CA PHE A 231 -7.52 -10.70 21.58
C PHE A 231 -8.89 -11.40 21.60
N ASN A 232 -9.84 -10.92 20.81
CA ASN A 232 -11.17 -11.51 20.69
C ASN A 232 -11.17 -12.92 20.07
N LYS A 233 -10.12 -13.29 19.33
CA LYS A 233 -9.90 -14.66 18.83
C LYS A 233 -9.24 -15.58 19.87
N GLY A 234 -8.72 -15.02 20.96
CA GLY A 234 -7.92 -15.75 21.95
C GLY A 234 -6.49 -16.06 21.48
N ASP A 235 -6.00 -15.37 20.44
CA ASP A 235 -4.64 -15.54 19.91
C ASP A 235 -3.66 -14.70 20.73
N PHE A 236 -3.01 -15.33 21.72
CA PHE A 236 -2.02 -14.69 22.60
C PHE A 236 -0.59 -15.11 22.25
N ASP A 237 0.35 -14.17 22.33
CA ASP A 237 1.77 -14.43 22.15
C ASP A 237 2.49 -14.54 23.50
N GLY A 238 3.53 -15.39 23.57
CA GLY A 238 4.41 -15.46 24.72
C GLY A 238 5.32 -14.23 24.85
N PHE A 239 5.77 -13.95 26.07
CA PHE A 239 6.76 -12.89 26.33
C PHE A 239 8.13 -13.16 25.69
N ASP A 240 8.37 -14.37 25.21
CA ASP A 240 9.56 -14.80 24.46
C ASP A 240 9.52 -14.40 22.98
N PHE A 241 8.39 -13.89 22.46
CA PHE A 241 8.27 -13.49 21.05
C PHE A 241 9.38 -12.52 20.61
N LEU A 242 10.18 -12.92 19.62
CA LEU A 242 11.27 -12.08 19.11
C LEU A 242 10.76 -11.15 17.99
N PRO A 243 11.07 -9.83 18.02
CA PRO A 243 10.72 -8.94 16.93
C PRO A 243 11.25 -9.45 15.58
N LYS A 244 10.35 -9.54 14.60
CA LYS A 244 10.67 -10.01 13.24
C LYS A 244 10.76 -8.84 12.27
N PRO A 245 11.96 -8.46 11.78
CA PRO A 245 12.12 -7.38 10.80
C PRO A 245 11.40 -7.68 9.48
N ARG A 246 11.29 -8.96 9.13
CA ARG A 246 10.49 -9.47 8.01
C ARG A 246 9.49 -10.46 8.58
N TRP A 247 8.23 -10.08 8.58
CA TRP A 247 7.12 -10.92 9.02
C TRP A 247 6.07 -10.93 7.91
N PRO A 248 6.05 -11.96 7.04
CA PRO A 248 5.03 -12.06 6.00
C PRO A 248 3.64 -12.11 6.63
N LEU A 249 2.66 -11.55 5.92
CA LEU A 249 1.27 -11.51 6.37
C LEU A 249 0.53 -12.79 6.00
N ASP A 250 0.91 -13.42 4.89
CA ASP A 250 0.46 -14.74 4.49
C ASP A 250 1.31 -15.85 5.13
N ASN A 251 0.71 -17.04 5.25
CA ASN A 251 1.34 -18.22 5.84
C ASN A 251 2.21 -19.00 4.82
N SER A 252 2.67 -18.36 3.74
CA SER A 252 3.50 -18.98 2.69
C SER A 252 4.95 -19.11 3.08
#